data_AF-A0A1U9HI33-F1
#
_entry.id   AF-A0A1U9HI33-F1
#
_cell.length_a   1.000
_cell.length_b   1.000
_cell.length_c   1.000
_cell.angle_alpha   90.00
_cell.angle_beta   90.00
_cell.angle_gamma   90.00
#
_symmetry.space_group_name_H-M   'P 1'
#
loop_
_entity.id
_entity.type
_entity.pdbx_description
1 polymer ?
#
loop_
_entity_poly.entity_id
_entity_poly.type
_entity_poly.pdbx_seq_one_letter_code
_entity_poly.pdbx_strand_id
1 'polypeptide(L)'
;FPFSSWLPAAMAAPTPVSCLVHSSTLVTSGIYLLIRFNYLINKFIYLMKFIMLISMITMMMAGFSAMFEFDIKKIIAFSTLSQLGLM
;
A
#
# COMPACT_ATOMS: atom_id res chain seq x y z
N PHE A 1 3.70 -7.81 -3.16
CA PHE A 1 4.24 -8.31 -1.88
C PHE A 1 5.78 -8.52 -1.89
N PRO A 2 6.63 -7.61 -2.45
CA PRO A 2 8.07 -7.66 -2.15
C PRO A 2 8.50 -6.69 -1.03
N PHE A 3 7.76 -5.59 -0.82
CA PHE A 3 8.14 -4.52 0.12
C PHE A 3 7.00 -4.14 1.09
N SER A 4 6.22 -5.09 1.59
CA SER A 4 5.13 -4.80 2.56
C SER A 4 5.57 -4.85 4.03
N SER A 5 6.74 -5.44 4.33
CA SER A 5 7.21 -5.70 5.70
C SER A 5 7.64 -4.46 6.49
N TRP A 6 8.06 -3.39 5.81
CA TRP A 6 8.52 -2.17 6.48
C TRP A 6 7.36 -1.35 7.05
N LEU A 7 6.15 -1.51 6.52
CA LEU A 7 4.98 -0.70 6.88
C LEU A 7 4.46 -1.03 8.30
N PRO A 8 4.34 -2.31 8.71
CA PRO A 8 4.06 -2.68 10.09
C PRO A 8 5.22 -2.35 11.05
N ALA A 9 6.48 -2.41 10.58
CA ALA A 9 7.65 -2.08 11.39
C ALA A 9 7.75 -0.58 11.70
N ALA A 10 7.27 0.29 10.80
CA ALA A 10 7.24 1.74 10.98
C ALA A 10 6.35 2.19 12.16
N MET A 11 5.49 1.33 12.68
CA MET A 11 4.60 1.61 13.81
C MET A 11 5.26 1.54 15.19
N ALA A 12 6.57 1.25 15.24
CA ALA A 12 7.40 1.49 16.42
C ALA A 12 7.56 3.00 16.73
N ALA A 13 7.33 3.88 15.74
CA ALA A 13 7.41 5.33 15.88
C ALA A 13 6.24 5.90 16.74
N PRO A 14 6.41 7.10 17.33
CA PRO A 14 5.35 7.77 18.06
C PRO A 14 4.13 8.04 17.17
N THR A 15 2.93 7.91 17.74
CA THR A 15 1.63 7.98 17.04
C THR A 15 1.43 9.18 16.11
N PRO A 16 1.88 10.42 16.41
CA PRO A 16 1.75 11.53 15.46
C PRO A 16 2.62 11.36 14.21
N VAL A 17 3.82 10.77 14.34
CA VAL A 17 4.75 10.57 13.22
C VAL A 17 4.26 9.44 12.31
N SER A 18 3.75 8.35 12.88
CA SER A 18 3.13 7.28 12.09
C SER A 18 1.91 7.79 11.33
N CYS A 19 1.05 8.62 11.94
CA CYS A 19 -0.09 9.20 11.24
C CYS A 19 0.33 10.04 10.03
N LEU A 20 1.39 10.83 10.15
CA LEU A 20 1.81 11.74 9.07
C LEU A 20 2.46 10.97 7.90
N VAL A 21 3.32 9.99 8.19
CA VAL A 21 3.99 9.17 7.18
C VAL A 21 3.00 8.28 6.43
N HIS A 22 2.03 7.69 7.14
CA HIS A 22 1.05 6.79 6.54
C HIS A 22 -0.08 7.51 5.78
N SER A 23 -0.36 8.79 6.08
CA SER A 23 -1.46 9.53 5.42
C SER A 23 -1.03 10.37 4.22
N SER A 24 0.17 10.96 4.23
CA SER A 24 0.40 12.16 3.39
C SER A 24 1.66 12.15 2.53
N THR A 25 2.69 11.38 2.87
CA THR A 25 4.03 11.59 2.28
C THR A 25 4.59 10.38 1.54
N LEU A 26 4.96 9.33 2.26
CA LEU A 26 5.74 8.24 1.66
C LEU A 26 4.86 7.40 0.74
N VAL A 27 3.66 7.11 1.21
CA VAL A 27 2.77 6.14 0.59
C VAL A 27 2.05 6.71 -0.64
N THR A 28 1.64 7.98 -0.59
CA THR A 28 0.98 8.71 -1.68
C THR A 28 1.93 9.06 -2.83
N SER A 29 3.23 9.20 -2.56
CA SER A 29 4.24 9.53 -3.57
C SER A 29 4.37 8.45 -4.68
N GLY A 30 4.23 7.17 -4.32
CA GLY A 30 4.26 6.07 -5.29
C GLY A 30 3.07 6.09 -6.24
N ILE A 31 1.87 6.33 -5.70
CA ILE A 31 0.64 6.46 -6.49
C ILE A 31 0.73 7.70 -7.40
N TYR A 32 1.25 8.82 -6.89
CA TYR A 32 1.42 10.04 -7.67
C TYR A 32 2.32 9.83 -8.89
N LEU A 33 3.43 9.09 -8.75
CA LEU A 33 4.29 8.72 -9.88
C LEU A 33 3.53 7.89 -10.93
N LEU A 34 2.75 6.89 -10.50
CA LEU A 34 1.93 6.08 -11.41
C LEU A 34 0.92 6.92 -12.18
N ILE A 35 0.24 7.85 -11.50
CA ILE A 35 -0.70 8.80 -12.14
C ILE A 35 0.03 9.69 -13.16
N ARG A 36 1.24 10.17 -12.84
CA ARG A 36 2.03 10.99 -13.76
C ARG A 36 2.45 10.23 -15.02
N PHE A 37 2.71 8.93 -14.91
CA PHE A 37 3.06 8.07 -16.06
C PHE A 37 1.85 7.41 -16.73
N ASN A 38 0.62 7.77 -16.39
CA ASN A 38 -0.60 7.14 -16.91
C ASN A 38 -0.62 7.04 -18.45
N TYR A 39 -0.20 8.08 -19.17
CA TYR A 39 -0.15 8.06 -20.64
C TYR A 39 0.78 6.97 -21.21
N LEU A 40 1.91 6.69 -20.56
CA LEU A 40 2.82 5.62 -20.97
C LEU A 40 2.23 4.24 -20.62
N ILE A 41 1.66 4.11 -19.42
CA ILE A 41 1.11 2.84 -18.93
C ILE A 41 -0.10 2.42 -19.79
N ASN A 42 -0.96 3.36 -20.20
CA ASN A 42 -2.13 3.07 -21.02
C ASN A 42 -1.79 2.60 -22.45
N LYS A 43 -0.59 2.91 -22.97
CA LYS A 43 -0.12 2.38 -24.26
C LYS A 43 0.23 0.90 -24.22
N PHE A 44 0.54 0.37 -23.03
CA PHE A 44 0.94 -1.02 -22.84
C PHE A 44 -0.12 -1.78 -22.04
N ILE A 45 -1.12 -2.36 -22.74
CA ILE A 45 -2.22 -3.12 -22.12
C ILE A 45 -1.73 -4.25 -21.19
N TYR A 46 -0.63 -4.92 -21.55
CA TYR A 46 -0.04 -6.00 -20.75
C TYR A 46 0.53 -5.49 -19.42
N LEU A 47 1.14 -4.30 -19.44
CA LEU A 47 1.68 -3.66 -18.23
C LEU A 47 0.55 -3.29 -17.27
N MET A 48 -0.56 -2.73 -17.79
CA MET A 48 -1.76 -2.45 -16.99
C MET A 48 -2.30 -3.70 -16.29
N LYS A 49 -2.49 -4.79 -17.05
CA LYS A 49 -2.99 -6.06 -16.49
C LYS A 49 -2.05 -6.63 -15.43
N PHE A 50 -0.74 -6.51 -15.63
CA PHE A 50 0.27 -6.98 -14.68
C PHE A 50 0.24 -6.17 -13.37
N ILE A 51 0.18 -4.84 -13.45
CA ILE A 51 0.06 -3.96 -12.28
C ILE A 51 -1.23 -4.25 -11.51
N MET A 52 -2.35 -4.40 -12.21
CA MET A 52 -3.65 -4.74 -11.61
C MET A 52 -3.63 -6.10 -10.91
N LEU A 53 -2.94 -7.10 -11.47
CA LEU A 53 -2.81 -8.41 -10.86
C LEU A 53 -1.97 -8.34 -9.57
N ILE A 54 -0.89 -7.56 -9.58
CA ILE A 54 -0.06 -7.34 -8.38
C ILE A 54 -0.86 -6.61 -7.30
N SER A 55 -1.65 -5.59 -7.68
CA SER A 55 -2.42 -4.79 -6.72
C SER A 55 -3.51 -5.63 -6.04
N MET A 56 -4.23 -6.45 -6.80
CA MET A 56 -5.19 -7.44 -6.29
C MET A 56 -4.57 -8.41 -5.28
N ILE A 57 -3.41 -9.00 -5.62
CA ILE A 57 -2.71 -9.93 -4.73
C ILE A 57 -2.27 -9.20 -3.44
N THR A 58 -1.76 -7.98 -3.54
CA THR A 58 -1.35 -7.21 -2.36
C THR A 58 -2.51 -6.85 -1.45
N MET A 59 -3.65 -6.44 -2.02
CA MET A 59 -4.85 -6.10 -1.26
C MET A 59 -5.36 -7.32 -0.49
N MET A 60 -5.45 -8.46 -1.17
CA MET A 60 -5.97 -9.70 -0.58
C MET A 60 -5.08 -10.21 0.55
N MET A 61 -3.76 -10.24 0.33
CA MET A 61 -2.79 -10.69 1.35
C MET A 61 -2.77 -9.76 2.58
N ALA A 62 -2.87 -8.45 2.38
CA ALA A 62 -2.95 -7.48 3.48
C ALA A 62 -4.25 -7.59 4.28
N GLY A 63 -5.36 -7.85 3.59
CA GLY A 63 -6.66 -8.10 4.22
C GLY A 63 -6.63 -9.34 5.11
N PHE A 64 -6.04 -10.44 4.62
CA PHE A 64 -5.88 -11.65 5.43
C PHE A 64 -4.94 -11.43 6.63
N SER A 65 -3.81 -10.75 6.45
CA SER A 65 -2.87 -10.51 7.56
C SER A 65 -3.46 -9.61 8.64
N ALA A 66 -4.31 -8.64 8.29
CA ALA A 66 -4.97 -7.78 9.27
C ALA A 66 -5.88 -8.56 10.24
N MET A 67 -6.47 -9.67 9.80
CA MET A 67 -7.38 -10.49 10.62
C MET A 67 -6.66 -11.31 11.70
N PHE A 68 -5.37 -11.58 11.51
CA PHE A 68 -4.57 -12.38 12.45
C PHE A 68 -3.76 -11.55 13.44
N GLU A 69 -3.81 -10.21 13.34
CA GLU A 69 -3.05 -9.31 14.19
C GLU A 69 -3.88 -8.79 15.37
N PHE A 70 -3.27 -8.73 16.55
CA PHE A 70 -3.94 -8.28 17.79
C PHE A 70 -3.65 -6.80 18.11
N ASP A 71 -2.58 -6.23 17.56
CA ASP A 71 -2.21 -4.83 17.79
C ASP A 71 -3.02 -3.88 16.90
N ILE A 72 -3.83 -3.00 17.52
CA ILE A 72 -4.68 -2.03 16.80
C ILE A 72 -3.89 -1.19 15.81
N LYS A 73 -2.66 -0.79 16.15
CA LYS A 73 -1.79 -0.05 15.23
C LYS A 73 -1.51 -0.88 13.97
N LYS A 74 -1.03 -2.11 14.11
CA LYS A 74 -0.69 -2.98 12.97
C LYS A 74 -1.90 -3.26 12.09
N ILE A 75 -3.08 -3.43 12.68
CA ILE A 75 -4.35 -3.57 11.92
C ILE A 75 -4.56 -2.35 11.01
N ILE A 76 -4.32 -1.14 11.52
CA ILE A 76 -4.43 0.10 10.74
C ILE A 76 -3.33 0.17 9.66
N ALA A 77 -2.09 -0.27 9.93
CA ALA A 77 -1.07 -0.35 8.88
C ALA A 77 -1.51 -1.29 7.74
N PHE A 78 -2.01 -2.48 8.07
CA PHE A 78 -2.48 -3.42 7.06
C PHE A 78 -3.72 -2.91 6.30
N SER A 79 -4.62 -2.17 6.96
CA SER A 79 -5.74 -1.54 6.28
C SER A 79 -5.32 -0.39 5.37
N THR A 80 -4.30 0.40 5.73
CA THR A 80 -3.72 1.37 4.77
C THR A 80 -3.09 0.64 3.59
N LEU A 81 -2.39 -0.47 3.81
CA LEU A 81 -1.75 -1.23 2.73
C LEU A 81 -2.76 -1.84 1.75
N SER A 82 -3.92 -2.30 2.23
CA SER A 82 -4.99 -2.78 1.35
C SER A 82 -5.64 -1.65 0.55
N GLN A 83 -5.83 -0.46 1.14
CA GLN A 83 -6.36 0.71 0.44
C GLN A 83 -5.45 1.18 -0.69
N LEU A 84 -4.13 1.09 -0.54
CA LEU A 84 -3.18 1.40 -1.62
C LEU A 84 -3.21 0.40 -2.76
N GLY A 85 -3.59 -0.85 -2.50
CA GLY A 85 -3.80 -1.84 -3.56
C GLY A 85 -5.06 -1.58 -4.37
N LEU A 86 -5.98 -0.78 -3.82
CA LEU A 86 -7.24 -0.39 -4.47
C LEU A 86 -7.11 0.93 -5.24
N MET A 87 -6.33 1.88 -4.73
CA MET A 87 -6.03 3.17 -5.37
C MET A 87 -5.17 3.02 -6.62
#